data_AF-A0A516WEH0-F1
#
_entry.id   AF-A0A516WEH0-F1
#
_cell.length_a   1.000
_cell.length_b   1.000
_cell.length_c   1.000
_cell.angle_alpha   90.00
_cell.angle_beta   90.00
_cell.angle_gamma   90.00
#
_symmetry.space_group_name_H-M   'P 1'
#
loop_
_entity.id
_entity.type
_entity.pdbx_description
1 polymer ?
#
loop_
_entity_poly.entity_id
_entity_poly.type
_entity_poly.pdbx_seq_one_letter_code
_entity_poly.pdbx_strand_id
1 'polypeptide(L)'
;MLAVALLAAGFSGGASAWNQLNLNQNGNAANAPYLGSFNYNGQTYGPSTAQSVTGQASTTIANTFDLNNLLAFTLYGKDSGGRGHNDDLSLTSNDHSAATGAPVVYRFYRQNYSAAVVNLSRGTEARHFVKSVVGQQTAAGTLVNGTYNYAGVAFTNFPRGDFNYAVTVLGPSAAIGSGTFSLNEIKIPASQSSTGQDIFFNINSGKLNQAVLATTANGLTFNGNVTVTNADVSNANAWAEIGGPASKATYDLTLFGPQGAEIAGSIQGLPDRIGSTAIIGAKQ
;
A
#
# COMPACT_ATOMS: atom_id res chain seq x y z
N MET A 1 -4.69 -18.32 28.50
CA MET A 1 -4.61 -17.05 27.74
C MET A 1 -3.20 -16.94 27.16
N LEU A 2 -3.01 -17.20 25.86
CA LEU A 2 -1.73 -16.96 25.19
C LEU A 2 -1.79 -15.57 24.55
N ALA A 3 -0.94 -14.66 25.02
CA ALA A 3 -0.71 -13.37 24.38
C ALA A 3 0.15 -13.60 23.12
N VAL A 4 -0.40 -13.29 21.95
CA VAL A 4 0.37 -13.23 20.71
C VAL A 4 1.07 -11.87 20.70
N ALA A 5 2.39 -11.88 20.87
CA ALA A 5 3.20 -10.69 20.71
C ALA A 5 3.21 -10.29 19.22
N LEU A 6 2.50 -9.21 18.89
CA LEU A 6 2.59 -8.56 17.60
C LEU A 6 3.96 -7.85 17.56
N LEU A 7 4.89 -8.34 16.71
CA LEU A 7 6.14 -7.64 16.45
C LEU A 7 5.82 -6.29 15.81
N ALA A 8 5.79 -5.24 16.62
CA ALA A 8 5.85 -3.87 16.13
C ALA A 8 7.25 -3.65 15.52
N ALA A 9 7.35 -3.70 14.20
CA ALA A 9 8.52 -3.19 13.50
C ALA A 9 8.54 -1.67 13.71
N GLY A 10 9.34 -1.21 14.68
CA GLY A 10 9.63 0.21 14.84
C GLY A 10 10.45 0.72 13.65
N PHE A 11 10.20 1.96 13.25
CA PHE A 11 11.05 2.70 12.31
C PHE A 11 12.49 2.75 12.84
N SER A 12 13.37 1.86 12.37
CA SER A 12 14.77 1.86 12.81
C SER A 12 15.66 2.64 11.83
N GLY A 13 16.22 3.73 12.34
CA GLY A 13 17.64 4.05 12.19
C GLY A 13 18.09 4.85 10.96
N GLY A 14 18.31 6.14 11.19
CA GLY A 14 18.96 7.09 10.28
C GLY A 14 17.97 8.15 9.81
N ALA A 15 18.14 9.40 10.24
CA ALA A 15 17.29 10.51 9.77
C ALA A 15 17.60 10.85 8.31
N SER A 16 17.36 9.92 7.38
CA SER A 16 17.04 10.31 6.02
C SER A 16 15.69 11.02 6.09
N ALA A 17 15.57 12.16 5.40
CA ALA A 17 14.28 12.81 5.24
C ALA A 17 13.26 11.76 4.73
N TRP A 18 12.02 11.77 5.24
CA TRP A 18 11.03 10.70 4.96
C TRP A 18 10.77 10.48 3.46
N ASN A 19 11.05 11.50 2.65
CA ASN A 19 10.96 11.49 1.18
C ASN A 19 12.14 10.78 0.50
N GLN A 20 13.21 10.43 1.21
CA GLN A 20 14.35 9.68 0.66
C GLN A 20 14.15 8.19 0.96
N LEU A 21 13.67 7.45 -0.04
CA LEU A 21 13.45 6.03 0.10
C LEU A 21 14.74 5.25 -0.17
N ASN A 22 15.32 4.68 0.87
CA ASN A 22 16.46 3.78 0.73
C ASN A 22 16.00 2.36 0.39
N LEU A 23 16.17 1.96 -0.87
CA LEU A 23 15.76 0.66 -1.40
C LEU A 23 16.65 -0.50 -0.91
N ASN A 24 17.79 -0.23 -0.27
CA ASN A 24 18.57 -1.28 0.41
C ASN A 24 18.01 -1.65 1.78
N GLN A 25 17.17 -0.80 2.38
CA GLN A 25 16.54 -1.11 3.65
C GLN A 25 15.27 -1.92 3.44
N ASN A 26 14.91 -2.73 4.43
CA ASN A 26 13.60 -3.36 4.45
C ASN A 26 12.52 -2.28 4.50
N GLY A 27 11.43 -2.51 3.77
CA GLY A 27 10.26 -1.67 3.89
C GLY A 27 9.62 -1.80 5.27
N ASN A 28 9.10 -0.71 5.80
CA ASN A 28 8.65 -0.62 7.20
C ASN A 28 7.29 -1.27 7.48
N ALA A 29 6.45 -1.50 6.46
CA ALA A 29 5.11 -2.08 6.65
C ALA A 29 5.16 -3.62 6.76
N ALA A 30 5.94 -4.26 5.87
CA ALA A 30 6.06 -5.72 5.82
C ALA A 30 7.38 -6.26 6.42
N ASN A 31 8.29 -5.37 6.85
CA ASN A 31 9.68 -5.71 7.20
C ASN A 31 10.34 -6.63 6.17
N ALA A 32 10.20 -6.28 4.89
CA ALA A 32 10.64 -7.10 3.77
C ALA A 32 11.50 -6.30 2.79
N PRO A 33 12.52 -6.90 2.18
CA PRO A 33 13.40 -6.20 1.24
C PRO A 33 12.64 -5.78 -0.01
N TYR A 34 13.06 -4.67 -0.61
CA TYR A 34 12.71 -4.33 -1.98
C TYR A 34 13.34 -5.31 -2.95
N LEU A 35 12.68 -5.55 -4.08
CA LEU A 35 13.09 -6.54 -5.07
C LEU A 35 13.06 -5.94 -6.48
N GLY A 36 14.15 -6.17 -7.22
CA GLY A 36 14.29 -5.71 -8.59
C GLY A 36 14.35 -4.20 -8.71
N SER A 37 14.35 -3.70 -9.93
CA SER A 37 14.56 -2.29 -10.26
C SER A 37 13.47 -1.77 -11.21
N PHE A 38 13.35 -0.45 -11.25
CA PHE A 38 12.48 0.29 -12.15
C PHE A 38 13.26 1.48 -12.72
N ASN A 39 12.79 2.01 -13.85
CA ASN A 39 13.33 3.22 -14.45
C ASN A 39 12.38 4.40 -14.21
N TYR A 40 12.96 5.56 -13.92
CA TYR A 40 12.23 6.82 -13.82
C TYR A 40 13.15 7.98 -14.20
N ASN A 41 12.68 8.89 -15.05
CA ASN A 41 13.42 10.07 -15.53
C ASN A 41 14.86 9.75 -15.99
N GLY A 42 15.04 8.68 -16.78
CA GLY A 42 16.34 8.30 -17.34
C GLY A 42 17.30 7.63 -16.35
N GLN A 43 16.88 7.40 -15.09
CA GLN A 43 17.67 6.72 -14.07
C GLN A 43 17.02 5.39 -13.68
N THR A 44 17.85 4.38 -13.44
CA THR A 44 17.43 3.10 -12.86
C THR A 44 17.57 3.14 -11.34
N TYR A 45 16.51 2.74 -10.64
CA TYR A 45 16.43 2.65 -9.18
C TYR A 45 16.12 1.23 -8.73
N GLY A 46 16.74 0.79 -7.64
CA GLY A 46 16.54 -0.54 -7.07
C GLY A 46 17.48 -0.83 -5.90
N PRO A 47 17.26 -1.91 -5.14
CA PRO A 47 18.25 -2.37 -4.16
C PRO A 47 19.57 -2.71 -4.87
N SER A 48 20.69 -2.65 -4.15
CA SER A 48 22.02 -3.07 -4.61
C SER A 48 22.09 -4.55 -5.01
N THR A 49 21.12 -5.36 -4.59
CA THR A 49 20.95 -6.76 -4.99
C THR A 49 20.26 -6.92 -6.34
N ALA A 50 19.74 -5.85 -6.95
CA ALA A 50 19.12 -5.91 -8.26
C ALA A 50 20.16 -6.20 -9.35
N GLN A 51 19.82 -7.13 -10.24
CA GLN A 51 20.64 -7.53 -11.38
C GLN A 51 20.58 -6.47 -12.50
N SER A 52 21.71 -6.29 -13.19
CA SER A 52 21.78 -5.51 -14.42
C SER A 52 21.01 -6.23 -15.54
N VAL A 53 20.17 -5.51 -16.27
CA VAL A 53 19.38 -6.06 -17.39
C VAL A 53 19.35 -5.11 -18.58
N THR A 54 19.10 -5.66 -19.78
CA THR A 54 19.14 -4.93 -21.07
C THR A 54 18.12 -3.77 -21.19
N GLY A 55 17.14 -3.68 -20.29
CA GLY A 55 16.14 -2.60 -20.26
C GLY A 55 16.45 -1.44 -19.29
N GLN A 56 17.59 -1.45 -18.61
CA GLN A 56 17.96 -0.38 -17.67
C GLN A 56 18.23 0.94 -18.40
N ALA A 57 17.70 2.03 -17.83
CA ALA A 57 17.89 3.37 -18.37
C ALA A 57 19.29 3.95 -18.05
N SER A 58 19.97 3.44 -17.01
CA SER A 58 21.31 3.89 -16.61
C SER A 58 22.25 2.71 -16.35
N THR A 59 23.56 2.95 -16.49
CA THR A 59 24.61 1.94 -16.24
C THR A 59 24.80 1.61 -14.76
N THR A 60 24.29 2.47 -13.87
CA THR A 60 24.31 2.27 -12.42
C THR A 60 22.89 2.18 -11.87
N ILE A 61 22.70 1.38 -10.81
CA ILE A 61 21.43 1.30 -10.08
C ILE A 61 21.53 2.21 -8.85
N ALA A 62 20.72 3.26 -8.82
CA ALA A 62 20.60 4.13 -7.66
C ALA A 62 19.73 3.45 -6.59
N ASN A 63 20.27 3.32 -5.37
CA ASN A 63 19.58 2.65 -4.27
C ASN A 63 18.77 3.59 -3.37
N THR A 64 18.81 4.89 -3.64
CA THR A 64 18.00 5.88 -2.96
C THR A 64 17.11 6.56 -4.00
N PHE A 65 15.81 6.60 -3.72
CA PHE A 65 14.83 7.26 -4.57
C PHE A 65 14.19 8.42 -3.81
N ASP A 66 14.34 9.64 -4.33
CA ASP A 66 13.66 10.80 -3.78
C ASP A 66 12.21 10.84 -4.26
N LEU A 67 11.29 10.60 -3.34
CA LEU A 67 9.85 10.68 -3.54
C LEU A 67 9.42 12.09 -3.95
N ASN A 68 10.23 13.13 -3.70
CA ASN A 68 9.95 14.47 -4.22
C ASN A 68 9.95 14.57 -5.74
N ASN A 69 10.59 13.62 -6.41
CA ASN A 69 10.55 13.54 -7.87
C ASN A 69 9.17 13.13 -8.40
N LEU A 70 8.31 12.57 -7.56
CA LEU A 70 6.93 12.22 -7.91
C LEU A 70 5.99 13.39 -7.65
N LEU A 71 5.06 13.60 -8.57
CA LEU A 71 3.90 14.47 -8.36
C LEU A 71 3.04 13.94 -7.19
N ALA A 72 2.62 14.83 -6.30
CA ALA A 72 1.68 14.48 -5.25
C ALA A 72 0.32 14.09 -5.84
N PHE A 73 -0.41 13.25 -5.10
CA PHE A 73 -1.75 12.75 -5.41
C PHE A 73 -1.85 11.97 -6.72
N THR A 74 -0.73 11.46 -7.22
CA THR A 74 -0.62 10.72 -8.48
C THR A 74 -0.09 9.31 -8.21
N LEU A 75 -0.76 8.30 -8.76
CA LEU A 75 -0.31 6.91 -8.68
C LEU A 75 0.66 6.59 -9.82
N TYR A 76 1.89 6.28 -9.47
CA TYR A 76 2.91 5.81 -10.40
C TYR A 76 2.98 4.29 -10.35
N GLY A 77 3.07 3.62 -11.50
CA GLY A 77 3.14 2.16 -11.54
C GLY A 77 3.47 1.62 -12.93
N LYS A 78 3.55 0.29 -13.08
CA LYS A 78 3.85 -0.32 -14.38
C LYS A 78 2.62 -0.23 -15.29
N ASP A 79 2.69 0.60 -16.33
CA ASP A 79 1.75 0.51 -17.45
C ASP A 79 2.31 -0.43 -18.50
N SER A 80 1.57 -1.50 -18.79
CA SER A 80 1.72 -2.20 -20.05
C SER A 80 0.36 -2.70 -20.54
N GLY A 81 -0.47 -1.79 -21.04
CA GLY A 81 -1.34 -2.04 -22.20
C GLY A 81 -2.41 -3.13 -22.09
N GLY A 82 -2.95 -3.39 -20.89
CA GLY A 82 -4.05 -4.34 -20.64
C GLY A 82 -5.19 -3.74 -19.83
N ARG A 83 -6.33 -4.45 -19.73
CA ARG A 83 -7.41 -4.13 -18.78
C ARG A 83 -6.94 -4.52 -17.37
N GLY A 84 -6.94 -3.60 -16.41
CA GLY A 84 -6.39 -3.83 -15.06
C GLY A 84 -5.43 -2.75 -14.51
N HIS A 85 -5.08 -1.72 -15.28
CA HIS A 85 -4.03 -0.76 -14.90
C HIS A 85 -4.62 0.60 -14.56
N ASN A 86 -4.85 0.82 -13.26
CA ASN A 86 -5.41 2.06 -12.71
C ASN A 86 -4.34 3.09 -12.31
N ASP A 87 -3.16 3.04 -12.93
CA ASP A 87 -2.06 3.95 -12.65
C ASP A 87 -2.23 5.25 -13.44
N ASP A 88 -1.91 6.38 -12.83
CA ASP A 88 -2.01 7.69 -13.47
C ASP A 88 -0.80 7.96 -14.37
N LEU A 89 0.38 7.48 -13.97
CA LEU A 89 1.64 7.61 -14.71
C LEU A 89 2.46 6.32 -14.68
N SER A 90 3.13 6.05 -15.80
CA SER A 90 3.91 4.82 -15.99
C SER A 90 5.34 4.91 -15.44
N LEU A 91 5.79 3.81 -14.85
CA LEU A 91 7.16 3.44 -14.54
C LEU A 91 7.55 2.27 -15.43
N THR A 92 8.71 2.33 -16.07
CA THR A 92 9.21 1.17 -16.81
C THR A 92 9.85 0.19 -15.85
N SER A 93 9.35 -1.05 -15.78
CA SER A 93 9.95 -2.08 -14.96
C SER A 93 11.15 -2.72 -15.67
N ASN A 94 12.19 -3.02 -14.89
CA ASN A 94 13.29 -3.85 -15.36
C ASN A 94 12.98 -5.30 -14.97
N ASP A 95 12.10 -5.94 -15.72
CA ASP A 95 11.79 -7.36 -15.50
C ASP A 95 13.10 -8.17 -15.53
N HIS A 96 13.16 -9.23 -14.72
CA HIS A 96 14.35 -10.06 -14.45
C HIS A 96 15.41 -9.45 -13.53
N SER A 97 15.31 -8.17 -13.16
CA SER A 97 16.31 -7.54 -12.26
C SER A 97 16.23 -8.03 -10.81
N ALA A 98 15.19 -8.74 -10.41
CA ALA A 98 15.10 -9.34 -9.08
C ALA A 98 15.52 -10.82 -9.06
N ALA A 99 15.20 -11.55 -10.13
CA ALA A 99 15.56 -12.94 -10.38
C ALA A 99 15.27 -13.27 -11.85
N THR A 100 16.02 -14.22 -12.42
CA THR A 100 15.82 -14.68 -13.80
C THR A 100 14.37 -15.12 -14.05
N GLY A 101 13.76 -14.62 -15.13
CA GLY A 101 12.37 -14.93 -15.48
C GLY A 101 11.29 -14.27 -14.61
N ALA A 102 11.65 -13.49 -13.57
CA ALA A 102 10.68 -12.88 -12.67
C ALA A 102 10.23 -11.48 -13.14
N PRO A 103 8.92 -11.22 -13.23
CA PRO A 103 8.41 -9.87 -13.42
C PRO A 103 8.67 -9.03 -12.17
N VAL A 104 8.85 -7.72 -12.36
CA VAL A 104 9.02 -6.76 -11.27
C VAL A 104 7.93 -5.69 -11.37
N VAL A 105 7.32 -5.37 -10.24
CA VAL A 105 6.32 -4.30 -10.14
C VAL A 105 6.70 -3.38 -9.00
N TYR A 106 6.67 -2.09 -9.27
CA TYR A 106 6.70 -1.03 -8.28
C TYR A 106 5.49 -0.15 -8.51
N ARG A 107 4.80 0.22 -7.42
CA ARG A 107 3.78 1.27 -7.42
C ARG A 107 4.03 2.23 -6.28
N PHE A 108 3.89 3.52 -6.57
CA PHE A 108 4.10 4.60 -5.62
C PHE A 108 2.92 5.53 -5.65
N TYR A 109 2.40 5.87 -4.48
CA TYR A 109 1.49 6.99 -4.32
C TYR A 109 2.06 7.93 -3.28
N ARG A 110 2.25 9.18 -3.66
CA ARG A 110 2.76 10.22 -2.77
C ARG A 110 1.70 11.27 -2.52
N GLN A 111 1.69 11.80 -1.30
CA GLN A 111 0.99 13.02 -0.89
C GLN A 111 2.03 14.09 -0.47
N ASN A 112 1.61 15.19 0.13
CA ASN A 112 2.52 16.25 0.55
C ASN A 112 3.41 15.82 1.72
N TYR A 113 2.88 15.02 2.66
CA TYR A 113 3.55 14.63 3.91
C TYR A 113 3.73 13.12 4.08
N SER A 114 3.25 12.31 3.15
CA SER A 114 3.29 10.85 3.23
C SER A 114 3.37 10.20 1.86
N ALA A 115 3.80 8.93 1.82
CA ALA A 115 3.80 8.11 0.62
C ALA A 115 3.65 6.63 0.97
N ALA A 116 3.04 5.88 0.05
CA ALA A 116 2.94 4.44 0.12
C ALA A 116 3.63 3.80 -1.09
N VAL A 117 4.33 2.69 -0.83
CA VAL A 117 5.10 1.95 -1.83
C VAL A 117 4.72 0.48 -1.79
N VAL A 118 4.30 -0.04 -2.94
CA VAL A 118 4.04 -1.46 -3.17
C VAL A 118 5.12 -1.98 -4.10
N ASN A 119 5.70 -3.13 -3.78
CA ASN A 119 6.66 -3.79 -4.66
C ASN A 119 6.50 -5.31 -4.62
N LEU A 120 6.60 -5.91 -5.81
CA LEU A 120 6.52 -7.34 -6.03
C LEU A 120 7.62 -7.78 -6.99
N SER A 121 8.17 -8.95 -6.69
CA SER A 121 8.89 -9.77 -7.64
C SER A 121 8.74 -11.25 -7.27
N ARG A 122 8.43 -12.08 -8.28
CA ARG A 122 8.36 -13.55 -8.36
C ARG A 122 6.98 -14.11 -8.74
N GLY A 123 7.02 -15.04 -9.69
CA GLY A 123 5.90 -15.57 -10.49
C GLY A 123 5.02 -16.62 -9.82
N THR A 124 4.36 -16.26 -8.74
CA THR A 124 3.05 -16.84 -8.41
C THR A 124 2.20 -15.66 -7.96
N GLU A 125 1.05 -15.46 -8.57
CA GLU A 125 0.14 -14.31 -8.43
C GLU A 125 -0.51 -14.16 -7.03
N ALA A 126 0.21 -14.49 -5.96
CA ALA A 126 -0.28 -14.65 -4.60
C ALA A 126 0.59 -13.92 -3.55
N ARG A 127 1.30 -12.84 -3.93
CA ARG A 127 2.22 -12.13 -3.01
C ARG A 127 2.22 -10.61 -3.22
N HIS A 128 1.07 -9.96 -3.10
CA HIS A 128 0.99 -8.49 -3.13
C HIS A 128 1.38 -7.91 -1.76
N PHE A 129 2.40 -7.06 -1.72
CA PHE A 129 2.90 -6.46 -0.48
C PHE A 129 3.09 -4.96 -0.56
N VAL A 130 2.46 -4.24 0.38
CA VAL A 130 2.87 -2.90 0.79
C VAL A 130 4.24 -3.05 1.44
N LYS A 131 5.26 -2.48 0.81
CA LYS A 131 6.61 -2.48 1.36
C LYS A 131 6.73 -1.38 2.40
N SER A 132 6.32 -0.18 2.04
CA SER A 132 6.50 0.97 2.91
C SER A 132 5.35 1.95 2.93
N VAL A 133 5.15 2.53 4.09
CA VAL A 133 4.33 3.73 4.33
C VAL A 133 5.20 4.70 5.11
N VAL A 134 5.64 5.76 4.45
CA VAL A 134 6.58 6.74 5.00
C VAL A 134 5.93 8.11 5.03
N GLY A 135 6.41 8.99 5.92
CA GLY A 135 5.90 10.35 5.99
C GLY A 135 6.43 11.12 7.19
N GLN A 136 6.13 12.41 7.20
CA GLN A 136 6.32 13.27 8.37
C GLN A 136 5.22 12.98 9.38
N GLN A 137 5.52 12.25 10.45
CA GLN A 137 4.52 11.89 11.46
C GLN A 137 3.87 13.13 12.10
N THR A 138 2.55 13.07 12.33
CA THR A 138 1.84 14.11 13.08
C THR A 138 2.31 14.12 14.53
N ALA A 139 2.66 15.29 15.05
CA ALA A 139 3.04 15.44 16.45
C ALA A 139 1.86 15.20 17.41
N ALA A 140 2.09 14.41 18.46
CA ALA A 140 1.11 14.20 19.53
C ALA A 140 0.74 15.53 20.20
N GLY A 141 -0.52 15.68 20.62
CA GLY A 141 -1.01 16.89 21.28
C GLY A 141 -1.34 18.06 20.33
N THR A 142 -1.23 17.87 19.01
CA THR A 142 -1.50 18.93 18.03
C THR A 142 -2.85 18.80 17.33
N LEU A 143 -3.62 17.73 17.60
CA LEU A 143 -4.93 17.57 17.00
C LEU A 143 -5.94 18.56 17.61
N VAL A 144 -6.78 19.13 16.75
CA VAL A 144 -7.88 20.04 17.12
C VAL A 144 -9.20 19.28 17.10
N ASN A 145 -10.03 19.46 18.13
CA ASN A 145 -11.34 18.81 18.21
C ASN A 145 -12.19 19.07 16.97
N GLY A 146 -12.86 18.02 16.48
CA GLY A 146 -13.69 18.08 15.28
C GLY A 146 -13.68 16.77 14.50
N THR A 147 -14.32 16.77 13.34
CA THR A 147 -14.35 15.63 12.42
C THR A 147 -13.41 15.88 11.26
N TYR A 148 -12.48 14.96 11.02
CA TYR A 148 -11.55 15.00 9.90
C TYR A 148 -11.97 13.92 8.91
N ASN A 149 -12.27 14.31 7.67
CA ASN A 149 -12.60 13.38 6.61
C ASN A 149 -11.41 13.28 5.67
N TYR A 150 -10.92 12.06 5.47
CA TYR A 150 -9.83 11.75 4.56
C TYR A 150 -10.39 11.06 3.34
N ALA A 151 -9.98 11.53 2.16
CA ALA A 151 -10.25 10.86 0.89
C ALA A 151 -8.94 10.63 0.15
N GLY A 152 -8.87 9.52 -0.57
CA GLY A 152 -7.69 9.14 -1.34
C GLY A 152 -7.86 7.80 -2.02
N VAL A 153 -6.77 7.02 -2.07
CA VAL A 153 -6.71 5.79 -2.86
C VAL A 153 -6.40 4.57 -2.01
N ALA A 154 -6.99 3.45 -2.41
CA ALA A 154 -6.59 2.12 -2.00
C ALA A 154 -5.92 1.43 -3.19
N PHE A 155 -4.75 0.82 -3.04
CA PHE A 155 -4.08 0.14 -4.15
C PHE A 155 -3.21 -1.03 -3.70
N THR A 156 -3.12 -2.05 -4.56
CA THR A 156 -2.22 -3.19 -4.40
C THR A 156 -1.22 -3.17 -5.57
N ASN A 157 -0.83 -4.31 -6.17
CA ASN A 157 -0.16 -4.28 -7.49
C ASN A 157 -1.13 -4.14 -8.66
N PHE A 158 -2.35 -4.69 -8.59
CA PHE A 158 -3.20 -4.86 -9.79
C PHE A 158 -4.70 -4.60 -9.58
N PRO A 159 -5.16 -4.26 -8.37
CA PRO A 159 -6.26 -3.27 -8.27
C PRO A 159 -5.86 -1.90 -7.68
N ARG A 160 -6.66 -0.87 -8.04
CA ARG A 160 -6.81 0.42 -7.33
C ARG A 160 -8.31 0.60 -7.06
N GLY A 161 -8.63 1.33 -6.00
CA GLY A 161 -9.92 1.93 -5.79
C GLY A 161 -9.77 3.13 -4.87
N ASP A 162 -10.85 3.44 -4.19
CA ASP A 162 -10.97 4.61 -3.34
C ASP A 162 -10.73 4.24 -1.89
N PHE A 163 -10.29 5.23 -1.13
CA PHE A 163 -10.15 5.14 0.32
C PHE A 163 -10.84 6.36 0.95
N ASN A 164 -11.71 6.10 1.92
CA ASN A 164 -12.41 7.13 2.68
C ASN A 164 -12.31 6.81 4.17
N TYR A 165 -11.95 7.78 5.01
CA TYR A 165 -11.80 7.56 6.45
C TYR A 165 -12.24 8.80 7.23
N ALA A 166 -13.12 8.62 8.20
CA ALA A 166 -13.58 9.68 9.09
C ALA A 166 -12.95 9.50 10.46
N VAL A 167 -12.40 10.59 11.01
CA VAL A 167 -11.80 10.64 12.35
C VAL A 167 -12.53 11.68 13.18
N THR A 168 -13.12 11.26 14.28
CA THR A 168 -13.68 12.14 15.30
C THR A 168 -12.62 12.39 16.36
N VAL A 169 -12.05 13.60 16.39
CA VAL A 169 -11.07 14.05 17.38
C VAL A 169 -11.80 14.51 18.64
N LEU A 170 -11.55 13.80 19.74
CA LEU A 170 -12.14 14.02 21.07
C LEU A 170 -11.22 14.83 21.99
N GLY A 171 -9.93 14.88 21.66
CA GLY A 171 -8.92 15.65 22.36
C GLY A 171 -7.58 15.65 21.63
N PRO A 172 -6.56 16.36 22.13
CA PRO A 172 -5.29 16.60 21.44
C PRO A 172 -4.51 15.35 20.99
N SER A 173 -4.78 14.20 21.63
CA SER A 173 -4.22 12.88 21.28
C SER A 173 -5.27 11.76 21.41
N ALA A 174 -6.56 12.10 21.35
CA ALA A 174 -7.66 11.15 21.49
C ALA A 174 -8.61 11.30 20.30
N ALA A 175 -8.78 10.22 19.55
CA ALA A 175 -9.69 10.20 18.43
C ALA A 175 -10.23 8.80 18.18
N ILE A 176 -11.33 8.73 17.44
CA ILE A 176 -11.93 7.48 16.97
C ILE A 176 -12.05 7.58 15.46
N GLY A 177 -11.62 6.54 14.75
CA GLY A 177 -11.60 6.50 13.29
C GLY A 177 -12.36 5.30 12.74
N SER A 178 -13.01 5.47 11.60
CA SER A 178 -13.58 4.38 10.80
C SER A 178 -13.69 4.80 9.33
N GLY A 179 -13.88 3.85 8.42
CA GLY A 179 -13.94 4.21 7.01
C GLY A 179 -14.31 3.07 6.08
N THR A 180 -14.08 3.31 4.80
CA THR A 180 -14.32 2.36 3.72
C THR A 180 -13.19 2.37 2.70
N PHE A 181 -13.09 1.29 1.95
CA PHE A 181 -12.22 1.20 0.78
C PHE A 181 -12.91 0.43 -0.35
N SER A 182 -12.49 0.68 -1.57
CA SER A 182 -12.84 -0.11 -2.74
C SER A 182 -11.59 -0.61 -3.46
N LEU A 183 -11.73 -1.68 -4.22
CA LEU A 183 -10.69 -2.20 -5.12
C LEU A 183 -11.38 -2.67 -6.40
N ASN A 184 -10.98 -2.10 -7.53
CA ASN A 184 -11.56 -2.39 -8.83
C ASN A 184 -10.67 -3.35 -9.62
N GLU A 185 -11.31 -4.20 -10.45
CA GLU A 185 -10.65 -5.11 -11.39
C GLU A 185 -9.75 -6.17 -10.74
N ILE A 186 -10.16 -6.72 -9.59
CA ILE A 186 -9.49 -7.87 -8.98
C ILE A 186 -9.60 -9.06 -9.93
N LYS A 187 -8.46 -9.54 -10.41
CA LYS A 187 -8.36 -10.63 -11.39
C LYS A 187 -8.10 -11.97 -10.72
N ILE A 188 -8.95 -12.96 -10.98
CA ILE A 188 -8.67 -14.39 -10.85
C ILE A 188 -8.36 -14.90 -12.27
N PRO A 189 -7.20 -15.53 -12.50
CA PRO A 189 -6.80 -15.97 -13.82
C PRO A 189 -7.50 -17.28 -14.17
N ALA A 190 -7.69 -17.55 -15.46
CA ALA A 190 -8.24 -18.79 -15.98
C ALA A 190 -7.59 -20.04 -15.37
N SER A 191 -6.28 -20.01 -15.14
CA SER A 191 -5.49 -21.11 -14.59
C SER A 191 -5.80 -21.46 -13.13
N GLN A 192 -6.44 -20.55 -12.39
CA GLN A 192 -6.86 -20.77 -10.99
C GLN A 192 -8.38 -20.66 -10.83
N SER A 193 -9.09 -20.25 -11.88
CA SER A 193 -10.53 -20.07 -11.80
C SER A 193 -11.27 -21.40 -11.85
N SER A 194 -12.30 -21.53 -11.02
CA SER A 194 -13.27 -22.65 -11.11
C SER A 194 -13.97 -22.75 -12.48
N THR A 195 -14.03 -21.65 -13.22
CA THR A 195 -14.70 -21.56 -14.54
C THR A 195 -13.76 -21.82 -15.71
N GLY A 196 -12.44 -21.95 -15.46
CA GLY A 196 -11.42 -22.03 -16.50
C GLY A 196 -11.25 -20.74 -17.32
N GLN A 197 -11.89 -19.64 -16.93
CA GLN A 197 -11.82 -18.33 -17.58
C GLN A 197 -11.34 -17.27 -16.60
N ASP A 198 -10.76 -16.18 -17.11
CA ASP A 198 -10.42 -15.02 -16.28
C ASP A 198 -11.70 -14.45 -15.65
N ILE A 199 -11.73 -14.33 -14.32
CA ILE A 199 -12.80 -13.65 -13.58
C ILE A 199 -12.28 -12.30 -13.09
N PHE A 200 -13.06 -11.26 -13.31
CA PHE A 200 -12.82 -9.93 -12.75
C PHE A 200 -13.96 -9.57 -11.82
N PHE A 201 -13.63 -9.05 -10.64
CA PHE A 201 -14.61 -8.56 -9.68
C PHE A 201 -14.06 -7.38 -8.87
N ASN A 202 -14.93 -6.70 -8.16
CA ASN A 202 -14.60 -5.53 -7.34
C ASN A 202 -14.94 -5.80 -5.88
N ILE A 203 -14.18 -5.18 -4.97
CA ILE A 203 -14.67 -4.81 -3.66
C ILE A 203 -15.24 -3.40 -3.80
N ASN A 204 -16.55 -3.26 -3.66
CA ASN A 204 -17.26 -1.99 -3.81
C ASN A 204 -17.22 -1.15 -2.53
N SER A 205 -17.29 -1.79 -1.36
CA SER A 205 -17.38 -1.09 -0.06
C SER A 205 -16.86 -1.94 1.11
N GLY A 206 -15.57 -2.25 1.12
CA GLY A 206 -14.95 -2.89 2.28
C GLY A 206 -14.89 -1.92 3.46
N LYS A 207 -15.17 -2.40 4.67
CA LYS A 207 -15.26 -1.55 5.88
C LYS A 207 -13.98 -1.62 6.70
N LEU A 208 -13.48 -0.45 7.06
CA LEU A 208 -12.46 -0.26 8.08
C LEU A 208 -13.20 -0.01 9.40
N ASN A 209 -13.30 -1.05 10.23
CA ASN A 209 -14.08 -0.99 11.47
C ASN A 209 -13.50 0.05 12.43
N GLN A 210 -14.33 0.53 13.34
CA GLN A 210 -13.96 1.56 14.30
C GLN A 210 -12.69 1.18 15.09
N ALA A 211 -11.74 2.10 15.16
CA ALA A 211 -10.53 1.99 15.96
C ALA A 211 -10.28 3.26 16.78
N VAL A 212 -9.63 3.10 17.93
CA VAL A 212 -9.22 4.22 18.79
C VAL A 212 -7.81 4.64 18.41
N LEU A 213 -7.56 5.95 18.42
CA LEU A 213 -6.22 6.51 18.21
C LEU A 213 -5.29 6.09 19.35
N ALA A 214 -4.13 5.55 18.98
CA ALA A 214 -3.05 5.22 19.89
C ALA A 214 -1.81 6.05 19.55
N THR A 215 -1.05 6.44 20.58
CA THR A 215 0.30 6.98 20.39
C THR A 215 1.29 5.82 20.45
N THR A 216 2.07 5.62 19.38
CA THR A 216 3.03 4.53 19.25
C THR A 216 4.40 5.06 18.82
N ALA A 217 5.40 4.19 18.74
CA ALA A 217 6.68 4.53 18.11
C ALA A 217 6.54 4.93 16.63
N ASN A 218 5.41 4.57 16.01
CA ASN A 218 5.08 4.86 14.63
C ASN A 218 4.27 6.16 14.48
N GLY A 219 4.03 6.90 15.58
CA GLY A 219 3.26 8.13 15.60
C GLY A 219 1.83 7.91 16.13
N LEU A 220 0.91 8.77 15.70
CA LEU A 220 -0.51 8.68 16.03
C LEU A 220 -1.17 7.69 15.06
N THR A 221 -1.61 6.53 15.58
CA THR A 221 -2.03 5.39 14.76
C THR A 221 -3.44 4.89 15.08
N PHE A 222 -4.15 4.40 14.08
CA PHE A 222 -5.36 3.59 14.21
C PHE A 222 -5.06 2.15 13.80
N ASN A 223 -5.41 1.19 14.65
CA ASN A 223 -5.30 -0.23 14.34
C ASN A 223 -6.66 -0.88 14.53
N GLY A 224 -7.19 -1.51 13.48
CA GLY A 224 -8.55 -2.04 13.51
C GLY A 224 -8.73 -3.26 12.62
N ASN A 225 -9.94 -3.83 12.68
CA ASN A 225 -10.33 -4.95 11.83
C ASN A 225 -10.94 -4.44 10.52
N VAL A 226 -10.85 -5.26 9.47
CA VAL A 226 -11.49 -5.03 8.18
C VAL A 226 -12.62 -6.03 7.97
N THR A 227 -13.76 -5.57 7.46
CA THR A 227 -14.90 -6.42 7.11
C THR A 227 -15.23 -6.27 5.63
N VAL A 228 -15.26 -7.38 4.91
CA VAL A 228 -15.76 -7.46 3.52
C VAL A 228 -16.73 -8.65 3.45
N THR A 229 -17.98 -8.38 3.15
CA THR A 229 -19.05 -9.38 3.02
C THR A 229 -19.40 -9.63 1.56
N ASN A 230 -20.24 -10.64 1.31
CA ASN A 230 -20.75 -10.92 -0.04
C ASN A 230 -21.55 -9.76 -0.65
N ALA A 231 -22.12 -8.87 0.18
CA ALA A 231 -22.83 -7.68 -0.29
C ALA A 231 -21.88 -6.55 -0.69
N ASP A 232 -20.62 -6.60 -0.24
CA ASP A 232 -19.63 -5.55 -0.49
C ASP A 232 -18.82 -5.81 -1.76
N VAL A 233 -19.06 -6.91 -2.47
CA VAL A 233 -18.34 -7.32 -3.68
C VAL A 233 -19.27 -7.43 -4.89
N SER A 234 -18.75 -7.22 -6.10
CA SER A 234 -19.55 -7.36 -7.33
C SER A 234 -19.82 -8.82 -7.73
N ASN A 235 -19.06 -9.78 -7.17
CA ASN A 235 -19.23 -11.20 -7.43
C ASN A 235 -18.90 -12.02 -6.18
N ALA A 236 -19.95 -12.45 -5.46
CA ALA A 236 -19.82 -13.22 -4.22
C ALA A 236 -19.18 -14.60 -4.42
N ASN A 237 -19.39 -15.24 -5.58
CA ASN A 237 -18.79 -16.54 -5.88
C ASN A 237 -17.28 -16.40 -6.07
N ALA A 238 -16.84 -15.38 -6.81
CA ALA A 238 -15.41 -15.07 -6.98
C ALA A 238 -14.73 -14.70 -5.65
N TRP A 239 -15.44 -13.94 -4.79
CA TRP A 239 -14.97 -13.60 -3.45
C TRP A 239 -14.80 -14.85 -2.58
N ALA A 240 -15.75 -15.79 -2.62
CA ALA A 240 -15.66 -17.06 -1.92
C ALA A 240 -14.52 -17.94 -2.47
N GLU A 241 -14.31 -17.96 -3.78
CA GLU A 241 -13.29 -18.76 -4.46
C GLU A 241 -11.87 -18.42 -3.99
N ILE A 242 -11.59 -17.15 -3.70
CA ILE A 242 -10.30 -16.72 -3.16
C ILE A 242 -10.23 -16.77 -1.62
N GLY A 243 -11.24 -17.34 -0.94
CA GLY A 243 -11.26 -17.44 0.53
C GLY A 243 -11.65 -16.15 1.26
N GLY A 244 -12.26 -15.20 0.55
CA GLY A 244 -12.66 -13.90 1.08
C GLY A 244 -13.48 -13.92 2.37
N PRO A 245 -14.57 -14.70 2.47
CA PRO A 245 -15.41 -14.77 3.68
C PRO A 245 -14.67 -15.26 4.94
N ALA A 246 -13.55 -15.97 4.77
CA ALA A 246 -12.72 -16.46 5.88
C ALA A 246 -11.57 -15.50 6.23
N SER A 247 -11.40 -14.39 5.49
CA SER A 247 -10.35 -13.42 5.73
C SER A 247 -10.49 -12.79 7.12
N LYS A 248 -9.35 -12.64 7.80
CA LYS A 248 -9.24 -11.97 9.10
C LYS A 248 -8.42 -10.70 8.94
N ALA A 249 -8.87 -9.88 8.00
CA ALA A 249 -8.13 -8.72 7.60
C ALA A 249 -8.10 -7.66 8.71
N THR A 250 -6.97 -6.99 8.86
CA THR A 250 -6.75 -5.87 9.77
C THR A 250 -6.18 -4.70 9.00
N TYR A 251 -6.28 -3.51 9.57
CA TYR A 251 -5.63 -2.33 9.01
C TYR A 251 -4.81 -1.62 10.08
N ASP A 252 -3.73 -1.00 9.63
CA ASP A 252 -2.96 0.00 10.35
C ASP A 252 -3.01 1.30 9.56
N LEU A 253 -3.19 2.43 10.25
CA LEU A 253 -3.16 3.77 9.67
C LEU A 253 -2.39 4.69 10.59
N THR A 254 -1.60 5.59 10.03
CA THR A 254 -0.82 6.61 10.75
C THR A 254 -1.18 8.00 10.24
N LEU A 255 -1.29 8.97 11.15
CA LEU A 255 -1.50 10.38 10.81
C LEU A 255 -0.16 11.06 10.46
N PHE A 256 -0.14 11.80 9.36
CA PHE A 256 1.01 12.52 8.83
C PHE A 256 0.71 14.01 8.61
N GLY A 257 1.77 14.81 8.60
CA GLY A 257 1.73 16.24 8.39
C GLY A 257 1.25 17.05 9.61
N PRO A 258 1.15 18.38 9.47
CA PRO A 258 0.66 19.24 10.54
C PRO A 258 -0.81 18.92 10.84
N GLN A 259 -1.12 18.74 12.13
CA GLN A 259 -2.50 18.54 12.63
C GLN A 259 -3.27 17.40 11.92
N GLY A 260 -2.57 16.33 11.52
CA GLY A 260 -3.18 15.21 10.81
C GLY A 260 -3.68 15.58 9.42
N ALA A 261 -2.91 16.36 8.66
CA ALA A 261 -3.25 16.73 7.29
C ALA A 261 -3.46 15.51 6.37
N GLU A 262 -2.78 14.41 6.66
CA GLU A 262 -2.81 13.18 5.86
C GLU A 262 -2.91 11.94 6.74
N ILE A 263 -3.37 10.85 6.15
CA ILE A 263 -3.41 9.53 6.77
C ILE A 263 -2.94 8.48 5.76
N ALA A 264 -2.13 7.54 6.19
CA ALA A 264 -1.66 6.45 5.33
C ALA A 264 -1.35 5.19 6.12
N GLY A 265 -1.43 4.04 5.47
CA GLY A 265 -1.15 2.75 6.10
C GLY A 265 -1.44 1.58 5.18
N SER A 266 -1.77 0.44 5.77
CA SER A 266 -2.01 -0.80 5.03
C SER A 266 -3.18 -1.61 5.57
N ILE A 267 -3.79 -2.40 4.69
CA ILE A 267 -4.67 -3.52 5.03
C ILE A 267 -3.87 -4.80 4.84
N GLN A 268 -3.91 -5.67 5.84
CA GLN A 268 -3.25 -6.97 5.86
C GLN A 268 -4.30 -8.07 6.04
N GLY A 269 -4.00 -9.30 5.62
CA GLY A 269 -4.87 -10.46 5.88
C GLY A 269 -6.13 -10.57 5.01
N LEU A 270 -6.22 -9.77 3.93
CA LEU A 270 -7.10 -10.08 2.81
C LEU A 270 -6.63 -11.37 2.11
N PRO A 271 -7.48 -12.03 1.29
CA PRO A 271 -7.06 -13.17 0.47
C PRO A 271 -5.71 -12.97 -0.21
N ASP A 272 -4.86 -14.00 -0.25
CA ASP A 272 -3.52 -13.93 -0.85
C ASP A 272 -3.53 -13.40 -2.30
N ARG A 273 -4.63 -13.65 -3.02
CA ARG A 273 -4.86 -13.16 -4.38
C ARG A 273 -4.97 -11.63 -4.48
N ILE A 274 -5.43 -10.98 -3.41
CA ILE A 274 -5.41 -9.52 -3.27
C ILE A 274 -4.12 -9.09 -2.58
N GLY A 275 -3.68 -9.87 -1.59
CA GLY A 275 -2.59 -9.59 -0.67
C GLY A 275 -2.84 -8.32 0.15
N SER A 276 -1.78 -7.65 0.56
CA SER A 276 -1.91 -6.42 1.33
C SER A 276 -2.23 -5.22 0.43
N THR A 277 -3.03 -4.30 0.95
CA THR A 277 -3.48 -3.10 0.24
C THR A 277 -2.92 -1.86 0.90
N ALA A 278 -2.28 -0.97 0.15
CA ALA A 278 -1.94 0.36 0.62
C ALA A 278 -3.20 1.22 0.65
N ILE A 279 -3.43 1.95 1.73
CA ILE A 279 -4.53 2.90 1.87
C ILE A 279 -3.95 4.24 2.29
N ILE A 280 -4.26 5.31 1.54
CA ILE A 280 -3.62 6.60 1.70
C ILE A 280 -4.59 7.72 1.29
N GLY A 281 -4.70 8.77 2.10
CA GLY A 281 -5.62 9.88 1.84
C GLY A 281 -5.28 11.17 2.56
N ALA A 282 -5.85 12.26 2.04
CA ALA A 282 -5.66 13.62 2.54
C ALA A 282 -6.96 14.15 3.12
N LYS A 283 -6.81 14.95 4.18
CA LYS A 283 -7.91 15.63 4.83
C LYS A 283 -8.61 16.58 3.84
N GLN A 284 -9.92 16.52 3.79
CA GLN A 284 -10.80 17.38 3.00
C GLN A 284 -11.23 18.62 3.80
#